data_AF-V5IBI4-F1
#
_entry.id   AF-V5IBI4-F1
#
_cell.length_a   1.000
_cell.length_b   1.000
_cell.length_c   1.000
_cell.angle_alpha   90.00
_cell.angle_beta   90.00
_cell.angle_gamma   90.00
#
_symmetry.space_group_name_H-M   'P 1'
#
loop_
_entity.id
_entity.type
_entity.pdbx_description
1 polymer ?
#
loop_
_entity_poly.entity_id
_entity_poly.type
_entity_poly.pdbx_seq_one_letter_code
_entity_poly.pdbx_strand_id
1 'polypeptide(L)'
;MELLLIFALSWIGGSTGFQTGKEYVYSYSGKVQIRNPEQLVHSNGVAFRSKVTVQPRADRTVFKFSDVEADLFHGDPSELATHAFHYQRHESLSQQLERPFAGTFNEGKVEHYELGKDEPIWSHNIKKGVLSLFQLDLAQTRHITRDSSNYKVKEDGLNGNCETLYVVAEEDGHVEVTKIKDLERCGQLAHAFYGRVKGYSCVNCKAQK
;
A
#
# COMPACT_ATOMS: atom_id res chain seq x y z
N MET A 1 -3.55 -6.65 -3.66
CA MET A 1 -4.44 -5.82 -2.84
C MET A 1 -5.14 -4.91 -3.83
N GLU A 2 -6.35 -5.30 -4.23
CA GLU A 2 -7.17 -4.56 -5.20
C GLU A 2 -7.84 -3.41 -4.44
N LEU A 3 -7.61 -2.18 -4.88
CA LEU A 3 -8.31 -1.01 -4.38
C LEU A 3 -9.18 -0.51 -5.54
N LEU A 4 -10.48 -0.75 -5.49
CA LEU A 4 -11.41 -0.27 -6.52
C LEU A 4 -11.73 1.20 -6.22
N LEU A 5 -11.13 2.11 -6.98
CA LEU A 5 -11.42 3.54 -6.92
C LEU A 5 -12.33 3.91 -8.10
N ILE A 6 -13.62 4.08 -7.81
CA ILE A 6 -14.59 4.52 -8.82
C ILE A 6 -14.46 6.04 -8.97
N PHE A 7 -13.92 6.50 -10.11
CA PHE A 7 -13.82 7.91 -10.44
C PHE A 7 -14.95 8.33 -11.39
N ALA A 8 -15.81 9.25 -10.96
CA ALA A 8 -16.69 9.98 -11.86
C ALA A 8 -15.89 11.12 -12.52
N LEU A 9 -15.48 10.93 -13.77
CA LEU A 9 -14.65 11.89 -14.50
C LEU A 9 -15.44 13.16 -14.85
N SER A 10 -15.20 14.24 -14.11
CA SER A 10 -15.38 15.60 -14.65
C SER A 10 -14.01 16.07 -15.14
N TRP A 11 -13.81 16.12 -16.45
CA TRP A 11 -12.56 16.59 -17.06
C TRP A 11 -12.41 18.11 -16.87
N ILE A 12 -11.86 18.53 -15.74
CA ILE A 12 -11.18 19.83 -15.59
C ILE A 12 -9.91 19.58 -14.78
N GLY A 13 -8.77 20.02 -15.33
CA GLY A 13 -7.43 19.60 -14.93
C GLY A 13 -7.10 19.81 -13.45
N GLY A 14 -6.36 18.84 -12.90
CA GLY A 14 -5.93 18.81 -11.52
C GLY A 14 -6.04 17.39 -10.98
N SER A 15 -4.94 16.66 -11.05
CA SER A 15 -4.75 15.27 -10.62
C SER A 15 -5.14 15.06 -9.16
N THR A 16 -6.36 14.59 -8.93
CA THR A 16 -6.77 13.37 -8.23
C THR A 16 -8.30 13.40 -8.29
N GLY A 17 -9.00 12.27 -8.44
CA GLY A 17 -10.47 12.31 -8.46
C GLY A 17 -11.11 12.67 -7.11
N PHE A 18 -10.33 13.22 -6.17
CA PHE A 18 -10.75 13.67 -4.87
C PHE A 18 -10.96 15.19 -4.86
N GLN A 19 -12.09 15.62 -4.31
CA GLN A 19 -12.45 17.02 -4.17
C GLN A 19 -11.91 17.58 -2.85
N THR A 20 -11.29 18.76 -2.91
CA THR A 20 -10.81 19.46 -1.72
C THR A 20 -11.97 19.76 -0.76
N GLY A 21 -11.77 19.50 0.52
CA GLY A 21 -12.76 19.73 1.57
C GLY A 21 -13.83 18.64 1.70
N LYS A 22 -13.85 17.65 0.80
CA LYS A 22 -14.67 16.44 0.96
C LYS A 22 -13.96 15.42 1.84
N GLU A 23 -14.76 14.56 2.47
CA GLU A 23 -14.29 13.44 3.25
C GLU A 23 -14.68 12.13 2.56
N TYR A 24 -13.72 11.22 2.45
CA TYR A 24 -13.89 9.90 1.85
C TYR A 24 -13.56 8.85 2.90
N VAL A 25 -14.50 7.94 3.17
CA VAL A 25 -14.34 6.92 4.20
C VAL A 25 -14.29 5.54 3.56
N TYR A 26 -13.17 4.84 3.74
CA TYR A 26 -12.91 3.53 3.16
C TYR A 26 -12.88 2.45 4.24
N SER A 27 -13.43 1.29 3.94
CA SER A 27 -13.11 0.06 4.69
C SER A 27 -11.73 -0.43 4.26
N TYR A 28 -10.83 -0.61 5.23
CA TYR A 28 -9.47 -1.08 4.99
C TYR A 28 -9.16 -2.28 5.87
N SER A 29 -8.81 -3.40 5.22
CA SER A 29 -8.49 -4.65 5.88
C SER A 29 -7.27 -5.29 5.25
N GLY A 30 -6.49 -6.00 6.06
CA GLY A 30 -5.34 -6.77 5.59
C GLY A 30 -5.21 -8.07 6.37
N LYS A 31 -4.71 -9.10 5.69
CA LYS A 31 -4.34 -10.39 6.29
C LYS A 31 -2.89 -10.68 5.93
N VAL A 32 -2.10 -11.05 6.92
CA VAL A 32 -0.72 -11.51 6.75
C VAL A 32 -0.64 -12.93 7.30
N GLN A 33 -0.05 -13.83 6.51
CA GLN A 33 0.13 -15.23 6.89
C GLN A 33 1.58 -15.63 6.67
N ILE A 34 2.14 -16.30 7.67
CA ILE A 34 3.45 -16.91 7.66
C ILE A 34 3.25 -18.42 7.61
N ARG A 35 3.79 -19.04 6.56
CA ARG A 35 3.69 -20.48 6.31
C ARG A 35 5.06 -21.04 5.94
N ASN A 36 5.33 -22.28 6.34
CA ASN A 36 6.47 -23.01 5.83
C ASN A 36 6.10 -23.59 4.45
N PRO A 37 6.77 -23.22 3.36
CA PRO A 37 6.46 -23.74 2.03
C PRO A 37 6.72 -25.25 1.89
N GLU A 38 7.59 -25.84 2.73
CA GLU A 38 7.93 -27.26 2.71
C GLU A 38 7.05 -28.10 3.65
N GLN A 39 6.49 -27.48 4.69
CA GLN A 39 5.64 -28.14 5.69
C GLN A 39 4.36 -27.34 5.92
N LEU A 40 3.30 -27.72 5.22
CA LEU A 40 2.00 -27.04 5.24
C LEU A 40 1.10 -27.50 6.41
N VAL A 41 1.68 -27.81 7.57
CA VAL A 41 0.91 -28.37 8.71
C VAL A 41 0.29 -27.27 9.55
N HIS A 42 1.01 -26.18 9.76
CA HIS A 42 0.54 -25.04 10.57
C HIS A 42 0.99 -23.73 9.93
N SER A 43 0.17 -22.71 10.11
CA SER A 43 0.53 -21.33 9.79
C SER A 43 0.07 -20.40 10.90
N ASN A 44 0.75 -19.27 10.98
CA ASN A 44 0.40 -18.19 11.89
C ASN A 44 0.15 -16.93 11.08
N GLY A 45 -0.70 -16.05 11.58
CA GLY A 45 -1.00 -14.82 10.87
C GLY A 45 -1.63 -13.78 11.75
N VAL A 46 -1.86 -12.62 11.16
CA VAL A 46 -2.62 -11.53 11.73
C VAL A 46 -3.59 -11.04 10.68
N ALA A 47 -4.84 -10.82 11.08
CA ALA A 47 -5.81 -10.08 10.31
C ALA A 47 -6.13 -8.78 11.03
N PHE A 48 -6.30 -7.70 10.29
CA PHE A 48 -6.80 -6.46 10.84
C PHE A 48 -7.85 -5.86 9.93
N ARG A 49 -8.74 -5.06 10.53
CA ARG A 49 -9.72 -4.24 9.85
C ARG A 49 -9.79 -2.88 10.50
N SER A 50 -10.17 -1.89 9.71
CA SER A 50 -10.27 -0.50 10.12
C SER A 50 -11.11 0.28 9.11
N LYS A 51 -11.45 1.51 9.46
CA LYS A 51 -11.82 2.53 8.49
C LYS A 51 -10.65 3.48 8.27
N VAL A 52 -10.48 3.95 7.05
CA VAL A 52 -9.55 5.01 6.69
C VAL A 52 -10.33 6.18 6.14
N THR A 53 -10.31 7.28 6.88
CA THR A 53 -10.83 8.57 6.42
C THR A 53 -9.73 9.32 5.67
N VAL A 54 -10.07 9.82 4.48
CA VAL A 54 -9.20 10.59 3.59
C VAL A 54 -9.85 11.94 3.33
N GLN A 55 -9.09 13.02 3.59
CA GLN A 55 -9.55 14.38 3.40
C GLN A 55 -8.50 15.20 2.66
N PRO A 56 -8.67 15.43 1.34
CA PRO A 56 -7.85 16.35 0.58
C PRO A 56 -8.07 17.79 1.07
N ARG A 57 -6.97 18.49 1.35
CA ARG A 57 -6.93 19.92 1.66
C ARG A 57 -6.12 20.64 0.58
N ALA A 58 -6.09 21.97 0.65
CA ALA A 58 -5.40 22.78 -0.35
C ALA A 58 -3.88 22.52 -0.42
N ASP A 59 -3.26 22.14 0.70
CA ASP A 59 -1.82 21.95 0.88
C ASP A 59 -1.39 20.49 0.95
N ARG A 60 -2.26 19.60 1.46
CA ARG A 60 -1.95 18.19 1.73
C ARG A 60 -3.21 17.35 1.82
N THR A 61 -3.06 16.04 1.76
CA THR A 61 -4.15 15.10 2.03
C THR A 61 -3.97 14.50 3.43
N VAL A 62 -4.98 14.64 4.27
CA VAL A 62 -4.98 14.12 5.64
C VAL A 62 -5.68 12.76 5.67
N PHE A 63 -5.08 11.83 6.40
CA PHE A 63 -5.55 10.46 6.59
C PHE A 63 -5.74 10.19 8.08
N LYS A 64 -6.74 9.37 8.41
CA LYS A 64 -6.97 8.92 9.78
C LYS A 64 -7.54 7.51 9.77
N PHE A 65 -6.89 6.60 10.50
CA PHE A 65 -7.51 5.32 10.83
C PHE A 65 -8.54 5.51 11.95
N SER A 66 -9.62 4.75 11.90
CA SER A 66 -10.55 4.58 13.02
C SER A 66 -11.03 3.14 13.09
N ASP A 67 -11.62 2.76 14.22
CA ASP A 67 -12.16 1.43 14.45
C ASP A 67 -11.13 0.32 14.16
N VAL A 68 -9.87 0.54 14.59
CA VAL A 68 -8.79 -0.43 14.34
C VAL A 68 -9.00 -1.64 15.24
N GLU A 69 -9.22 -2.79 14.61
CA GLU A 69 -9.39 -4.08 15.26
C GLU A 69 -8.50 -5.13 14.58
N ALA A 70 -8.02 -6.09 15.36
CA ALA A 70 -7.20 -7.18 14.84
C ALA A 70 -7.59 -8.50 15.50
N ASP A 71 -7.14 -9.58 14.88
CA ASP A 71 -7.18 -10.92 15.44
C ASP A 71 -6.00 -11.73 14.91
N LEU A 72 -5.62 -12.76 15.66
CA LEU A 72 -4.51 -13.64 15.33
C LEU A 72 -5.03 -14.90 14.66
N PHE A 73 -4.33 -15.34 13.62
CA PHE A 73 -4.59 -16.62 12.98
C PHE A 73 -3.59 -17.66 13.47
N HIS A 74 -4.10 -18.81 13.90
CA HIS A 74 -3.32 -20.02 14.11
C HIS A 74 -4.12 -21.21 13.60
N GLY A 75 -3.62 -21.90 12.59
CA GLY A 75 -4.37 -23.00 11.99
C GLY A 75 -3.77 -23.53 10.71
N ASP A 76 -4.56 -24.33 10.01
CA ASP A 76 -4.19 -24.91 8.72
C ASP A 76 -3.93 -23.79 7.69
N PRO A 77 -2.82 -23.85 6.92
CA PRO A 77 -2.49 -22.83 5.93
C PRO A 77 -3.60 -22.53 4.90
N SER A 78 -4.45 -23.51 4.58
CA SER A 78 -5.51 -23.38 3.58
C SER A 78 -6.76 -22.64 4.09
N GLU A 79 -6.90 -22.49 5.41
CA GLU A 79 -8.14 -21.97 6.02
C GLU A 79 -8.18 -20.45 6.17
N LEU A 80 -7.12 -19.70 5.87
CA LEU A 80 -7.08 -18.24 6.09
C LEU A 80 -8.23 -17.48 5.39
N ALA A 81 -8.67 -17.98 4.23
CA ALA A 81 -9.75 -17.38 3.46
C ALA A 81 -11.11 -17.54 4.15
N THR A 82 -11.37 -18.71 4.73
CA THR A 82 -12.65 -19.11 5.35
C THR A 82 -12.66 -18.93 6.88
N HIS A 83 -11.51 -18.67 7.49
CA HIS A 83 -11.36 -18.50 8.93
C HIS A 83 -12.23 -17.36 9.47
N ALA A 84 -13.02 -17.67 10.50
CA ALA A 84 -13.85 -16.71 11.20
C ALA A 84 -13.02 -15.94 12.23
N PHE A 85 -12.54 -14.75 11.83
CA PHE A 85 -11.80 -13.87 12.72
C PHE A 85 -12.70 -13.20 13.75
N HIS A 86 -12.29 -13.28 15.02
CA HIS A 86 -12.88 -12.60 16.16
C HIS A 86 -12.16 -11.28 16.42
N TYR A 87 -12.35 -10.31 15.53
CA TYR A 87 -11.73 -8.99 15.62
C TYR A 87 -11.98 -8.31 16.96
N GLN A 88 -10.90 -7.90 17.62
CA GLN A 88 -10.92 -7.16 18.87
C GLN A 88 -10.10 -5.89 18.75
N ARG A 89 -10.53 -4.86 19.48
CA ARG A 89 -9.75 -3.63 19.62
C ARG A 89 -8.55 -3.89 20.52
N HIS A 90 -7.36 -3.55 20.04
CA HIS A 90 -6.13 -3.61 20.80
C HIS A 90 -5.60 -2.20 21.03
N GLU A 91 -5.65 -1.71 22.28
CA GLU A 91 -5.28 -0.33 22.62
C GLU A 91 -3.86 0.04 22.17
N SER A 92 -2.90 -0.87 22.28
CA SER A 92 -1.53 -0.64 21.81
C SER A 92 -1.42 -0.44 20.28
N LEU A 93 -2.32 -1.04 19.50
CA LEU A 93 -2.40 -0.80 18.04
C LEU A 93 -3.13 0.50 17.75
N SER A 94 -4.34 0.65 18.32
CA SER A 94 -5.21 1.80 18.05
C SER A 94 -4.56 3.13 18.43
N GLN A 95 -3.87 3.20 19.59
CA GLN A 95 -3.18 4.41 20.04
C GLN A 95 -2.10 4.91 19.08
N GLN A 96 -1.48 4.01 18.29
CA GLN A 96 -0.45 4.38 17.32
C GLN A 96 -1.04 4.64 15.94
N LEU A 97 -1.94 3.76 15.46
CA LEU A 97 -2.49 3.83 14.11
C LEU A 97 -3.56 4.92 13.95
N GLU A 98 -4.41 5.15 14.95
CA GLU A 98 -5.52 6.12 14.84
C GLU A 98 -5.05 7.59 14.95
N ARG A 99 -3.75 7.82 15.20
CA ARG A 99 -3.14 9.15 15.12
C ARG A 99 -3.14 9.63 13.66
N PRO A 100 -3.71 10.82 13.37
CA PRO A 100 -3.74 11.36 12.01
C PRO A 100 -2.35 11.49 11.40
N PHE A 101 -2.29 11.36 10.08
CA PHE A 101 -1.10 11.51 9.27
C PHE A 101 -1.45 12.19 7.96
N ALA A 102 -0.46 12.72 7.24
CA ALA A 102 -0.72 13.37 5.96
C ALA A 102 0.37 13.04 4.93
N GLY A 103 0.04 13.30 3.67
CA GLY A 103 1.00 13.28 2.58
C GLY A 103 0.70 14.38 1.57
N THR A 104 1.74 14.89 0.95
CA THR A 104 1.64 15.80 -0.19
C THR A 104 1.81 15.01 -1.48
N PHE A 105 1.00 15.35 -2.48
CA PHE A 105 0.98 14.67 -3.77
C PHE A 105 1.17 15.70 -4.88
N ASN A 106 2.06 15.40 -5.82
CA ASN A 106 2.27 16.18 -7.03
C ASN A 106 2.07 15.28 -8.24
N GLU A 107 1.10 15.63 -9.08
CA GLU A 107 0.67 14.81 -10.22
C GLU A 107 0.40 13.33 -9.85
N GLY A 108 -0.10 13.08 -8.63
CA GLY A 108 -0.37 11.75 -8.10
C GLY A 108 0.83 11.01 -7.51
N LYS A 109 2.04 11.59 -7.53
CA LYS A 109 3.24 11.08 -6.86
C LYS A 109 3.33 11.61 -5.44
N VAL A 110 3.70 10.78 -4.49
CA VAL A 110 3.96 11.24 -3.12
C VAL A 110 5.28 12.00 -3.08
N GLU A 111 5.28 13.20 -2.51
CA GLU A 111 6.50 14.00 -2.31
C GLU A 111 6.96 14.01 -0.84
N HIS A 112 6.02 14.14 0.10
CA HIS A 112 6.33 14.20 1.52
C HIS A 112 5.35 13.40 2.37
N TYR A 113 5.86 12.89 3.50
CA TYR A 113 5.10 12.19 4.52
C TYR A 113 5.13 12.99 5.82
N GLU A 114 3.96 13.26 6.39
CA GLU A 114 3.81 13.88 7.70
C GLU A 114 3.32 12.83 8.70
N LEU A 115 4.24 12.36 9.55
CA LEU A 115 4.01 11.28 10.52
C LEU A 115 4.28 11.77 11.94
N GLY A 116 3.64 11.16 12.94
CA GLY A 116 3.86 11.50 14.34
C GLY A 116 5.30 11.22 14.78
N LYS A 117 5.94 12.19 15.45
CA LYS A 117 7.35 12.09 15.90
C LYS A 117 7.57 10.93 16.88
N ASP A 118 6.66 10.76 17.83
CA ASP A 118 6.74 9.76 18.89
C ASP A 118 5.88 8.52 18.55
N GLU A 119 6.05 7.97 17.36
CA GLU A 119 5.40 6.72 16.94
C GLU A 119 6.46 5.66 16.60
N PRO A 120 6.15 4.38 16.84
CA PRO A 120 7.06 3.31 16.46
C PRO A 120 7.14 3.18 14.93
N ILE A 121 8.30 2.74 14.43
CA ILE A 121 8.58 2.59 12.99
C ILE A 121 7.53 1.71 12.28
N TRP A 122 7.00 0.68 12.94
CA TRP A 122 5.95 -0.16 12.33
C TRP A 122 4.66 0.62 12.04
N SER A 123 4.28 1.59 12.89
CA SER A 123 3.11 2.46 12.66
C SER A 123 3.35 3.34 11.45
N HIS A 124 4.54 3.96 11.37
CA HIS A 124 4.96 4.73 10.20
C HIS A 124 4.89 3.91 8.91
N ASN A 125 5.35 2.67 8.93
CA ASN A 125 5.35 1.80 7.76
C ASN A 125 3.94 1.44 7.30
N ILE A 126 3.01 1.17 8.22
CA ILE A 126 1.59 0.93 7.88
C ILE A 126 0.96 2.20 7.27
N LYS A 127 1.21 3.38 7.85
CA LYS A 127 0.70 4.66 7.36
C LYS A 127 1.23 4.99 5.96
N LYS A 128 2.54 4.83 5.74
CA LYS A 128 3.15 4.95 4.40
C LYS A 128 2.58 3.90 3.43
N GLY A 129 2.29 2.71 3.93
CA GLY A 129 1.55 1.64 3.23
C GLY A 129 0.26 2.15 2.63
N VAL A 130 -0.61 2.73 3.46
CA VAL A 130 -1.88 3.29 2.99
C VAL A 130 -1.68 4.46 2.03
N LEU A 131 -0.80 5.42 2.35
CA LEU A 131 -0.49 6.54 1.45
C LEU A 131 -0.05 6.06 0.05
N SER A 132 0.72 4.98 -0.02
CA SER A 132 1.20 4.44 -1.30
C SER A 132 0.08 3.89 -2.20
N LEU A 133 -1.10 3.58 -1.63
CA LEU A 133 -2.28 3.18 -2.40
C LEU A 133 -2.91 4.35 -3.13
N PHE A 134 -2.76 5.56 -2.58
CA PHE A 134 -3.24 6.81 -3.20
C PHE A 134 -2.21 7.40 -4.16
N GLN A 135 -1.03 6.77 -4.30
CA GLN A 135 -0.02 7.16 -5.26
C GLN A 135 -0.32 6.56 -6.65
N LEU A 136 -0.92 7.38 -7.51
CA LEU A 136 -1.32 7.03 -8.87
C LEU A 136 -0.74 8.04 -9.86
N ASP A 137 0.40 7.71 -10.47
CA ASP A 137 0.99 8.49 -11.55
C ASP A 137 0.26 8.21 -12.88
N LEU A 138 -0.86 8.90 -13.08
CA LEU A 138 -1.67 8.85 -14.30
C LEU A 138 -1.32 9.97 -15.29
N ALA A 139 -0.22 10.71 -15.07
CA ALA A 139 0.19 11.79 -15.96
C ALA A 139 0.44 11.28 -17.39
N GLN A 140 0.97 10.06 -17.52
CA GLN A 140 1.26 9.43 -18.81
C GLN A 140 -0.01 9.05 -19.59
N THR A 141 -1.15 8.83 -18.91
CA THR A 141 -2.43 8.48 -19.54
C THR A 141 -2.97 9.61 -20.42
N ARG A 142 -2.58 10.88 -20.15
CA ARG A 142 -2.96 12.05 -20.97
C ARG A 142 -2.53 11.93 -22.45
N HIS A 143 -1.59 11.03 -22.74
CA HIS A 143 -1.01 10.84 -24.07
C HIS A 143 -1.46 9.55 -24.77
N ILE A 144 -2.31 8.72 -24.15
CA ILE A 144 -2.63 7.38 -24.66
C ILE A 144 -4.12 7.29 -25.07
N THR A 145 -4.35 6.78 -26.28
CA THR A 145 -5.65 6.72 -26.97
C THR A 145 -6.64 5.73 -26.37
N ARG A 146 -7.93 5.96 -26.65
CA ARG A 146 -9.17 5.44 -26.03
C ARG A 146 -9.34 3.93 -25.79
N ASP A 147 -8.47 3.06 -26.30
CA ASP A 147 -8.65 1.60 -26.21
C ASP A 147 -7.51 0.99 -25.39
N SER A 148 -7.61 1.08 -24.05
CA SER A 148 -6.65 0.54 -23.07
C SER A 148 -5.21 1.07 -23.21
N SER A 149 -4.68 1.62 -22.12
CA SER A 149 -3.31 2.11 -22.10
C SER A 149 -2.46 1.30 -21.14
N ASN A 150 -1.28 0.87 -21.60
CA ASN A 150 -0.27 0.31 -20.73
C ASN A 150 1.03 1.12 -20.82
N TYR A 151 1.64 1.38 -19.68
CA TYR A 151 2.88 2.14 -19.65
C TYR A 151 3.70 1.79 -18.40
N LYS A 152 5.02 1.94 -18.52
CA LYS A 152 5.95 1.70 -17.44
C LYS A 152 6.54 3.02 -16.95
N VAL A 153 6.58 3.20 -15.65
CA VAL A 153 7.23 4.34 -14.98
C VAL A 153 8.17 3.84 -13.90
N LYS A 154 9.15 4.68 -13.57
CA LYS A 154 9.93 4.53 -12.34
C LYS A 154 9.24 5.29 -11.23
N GLU A 155 8.80 4.57 -10.22
CA GLU A 155 8.05 5.12 -9.10
C GLU A 155 8.82 4.91 -7.80
N ASP A 156 9.04 5.99 -7.05
CA ASP A 156 9.56 5.91 -5.69
C ASP A 156 8.46 5.58 -4.69
N GLY A 157 8.77 4.77 -3.68
CA GLY A 157 7.80 4.33 -2.68
C GLY A 157 8.43 3.49 -1.58
N LEU A 158 7.64 2.61 -0.94
CA LEU A 158 8.08 1.81 0.21
C LEU A 158 9.30 0.93 -0.04
N ASN A 159 9.46 0.46 -1.28
CA ASN A 159 10.57 -0.39 -1.74
C ASN A 159 11.64 0.43 -2.49
N GLY A 160 11.65 1.75 -2.30
CA GLY A 160 12.45 2.68 -3.10
C GLY A 160 11.93 2.83 -4.52
N ASN A 161 12.82 3.25 -5.41
CA ASN A 161 12.53 3.49 -6.82
C ASN A 161 12.41 2.17 -7.60
N CYS A 162 11.18 1.81 -8.00
CA CYS A 162 10.86 0.55 -8.68
C CYS A 162 10.26 0.77 -10.06
N GLU A 163 10.57 -0.13 -11.00
CA GLU A 163 9.82 -0.24 -12.26
C GLU A 163 8.38 -0.66 -11.94
N THR A 164 7.41 0.15 -12.38
CA THR A 164 5.98 -0.05 -12.14
C THR A 164 5.23 0.00 -13.46
N LEU A 165 4.45 -1.04 -13.76
CA LEU A 165 3.56 -1.13 -14.91
C LEU A 165 2.15 -0.68 -14.50
N TYR A 166 1.60 0.24 -15.27
CA TYR A 166 0.19 0.61 -15.21
C TYR A 166 -0.54 -0.02 -16.40
N VAL A 167 -1.71 -0.58 -16.12
CA VAL A 167 -2.70 -1.01 -17.12
C VAL A 167 -3.99 -0.28 -16.80
N VAL A 168 -4.43 0.57 -17.71
CA VAL A 168 -5.61 1.41 -17.56
C VAL A 168 -6.65 1.00 -18.59
N ALA A 169 -7.83 0.61 -18.13
CA ALA A 169 -8.98 0.27 -18.95
C ALA A 169 -10.13 1.23 -18.64
N GLU A 170 -10.84 1.69 -19.68
CA GLU A 170 -12.11 2.40 -19.52
C GLU A 170 -13.23 1.36 -19.65
N GLU A 171 -14.04 1.22 -18.59
CA GLU A 171 -15.22 0.36 -18.57
C GLU A 171 -16.42 1.20 -18.16
N ASP A 172 -17.53 1.16 -18.92
CA ASP A 172 -18.86 1.70 -18.58
C ASP A 172 -18.88 2.82 -17.50
N GLY A 173 -18.33 3.99 -17.83
CA GLY A 173 -18.37 5.18 -16.99
C GLY A 173 -17.36 5.24 -15.83
N HIS A 174 -16.45 4.28 -15.72
CA HIS A 174 -15.36 4.26 -14.75
C HIS A 174 -14.03 3.86 -15.40
N VAL A 175 -12.94 4.12 -14.67
CA VAL A 175 -11.58 3.77 -15.10
C VAL A 175 -11.03 2.73 -14.14
N GLU A 176 -10.70 1.56 -14.67
CA GLU A 176 -9.97 0.55 -13.94
C GLU A 176 -8.46 0.78 -14.12
N VAL A 177 -7.74 0.87 -13.00
CA VAL A 177 -6.29 1.04 -13.00
C VAL A 177 -5.66 -0.13 -12.25
N THR A 178 -4.93 -0.96 -12.98
CA THR A 178 -4.09 -2.02 -12.42
C THR A 178 -2.64 -1.56 -12.35
N LYS A 179 -2.08 -1.53 -11.14
CA LYS A 179 -0.70 -1.14 -10.85
C LYS A 179 0.12 -2.35 -10.42
N ILE A 180 1.17 -2.69 -11.17
CA ILE A 180 2.03 -3.85 -10.93
C ILE A 180 3.45 -3.35 -10.69
N LYS A 181 4.00 -3.64 -9.51
CA LYS A 181 5.36 -3.25 -9.11
C LYS A 181 6.31 -4.43 -9.30
N ASP A 182 7.37 -4.24 -10.07
CA ASP A 182 8.44 -5.23 -10.22
C ASP A 182 9.43 -5.09 -9.05
N LEU A 183 9.32 -6.00 -8.07
CA LEU A 183 10.14 -5.98 -6.86
C LEU A 183 11.61 -6.37 -7.12
N GLU A 184 11.91 -7.05 -8.23
CA GLU A 184 13.29 -7.38 -8.61
C GLU A 184 14.01 -6.18 -9.21
N ARG A 185 13.27 -5.21 -9.73
CA ARG A 185 13.77 -3.97 -10.35
C ARG A 185 13.57 -2.74 -9.47
N CYS A 186 13.76 -2.92 -8.16
CA CYS A 186 13.77 -1.83 -7.19
C CYS A 186 15.20 -1.41 -6.82
N GLY A 187 15.45 -0.10 -6.75
CA GLY A 187 16.77 0.46 -6.43
C GLY A 187 17.25 0.18 -4.99
N GLN A 188 16.34 -0.17 -4.08
CA GLN A 188 16.66 -0.53 -2.70
C GLN A 188 15.72 -1.61 -2.18
N LEU A 189 16.21 -2.84 -2.01
CA LEU A 189 15.51 -3.83 -1.19
C LEU A 189 15.79 -3.50 0.28
N ALA A 190 14.81 -2.95 0.99
CA ALA A 190 14.90 -2.74 2.43
C ALA A 190 14.98 -4.10 3.14
N HIS A 191 16.19 -4.54 3.45
CA HIS A 191 16.45 -5.75 4.23
C HIS A 191 17.39 -5.41 5.39
N ALA A 192 17.19 -6.06 6.52
CA ALA A 192 18.09 -5.99 7.66
C ALA A 192 18.60 -7.40 7.93
N PHE A 193 19.92 -7.58 7.89
CA PHE A 193 20.56 -8.84 8.26
C PHE A 193 21.10 -8.74 9.68
N TYR A 194 20.64 -9.64 10.54
CA TYR A 194 21.15 -9.78 11.90
C TYR A 194 21.84 -11.14 12.00
N GLY A 195 23.16 -11.12 12.19
CA GLY A 195 23.96 -12.33 12.30
C GLY A 195 25.15 -12.10 13.21
N ARG A 196 25.64 -13.18 13.82
CA ARG A 196 26.89 -13.12 14.61
C ARG A 196 28.14 -12.97 13.73
N VAL A 197 28.02 -13.34 12.44
CA VAL A 197 29.10 -13.28 11.45
C VAL A 197 28.78 -12.19 10.44
N LYS A 198 29.77 -11.33 10.16
CA LYS A 198 29.66 -10.32 9.11
C LYS A 198 29.68 -11.01 7.74
N GLY A 199 28.56 -10.94 7.03
CA GLY A 199 28.52 -11.27 5.60
C GLY A 199 29.16 -10.16 4.77
N TYR A 200 29.74 -10.52 3.64
CA TYR A 200 30.25 -9.58 2.63
C TYR A 200 29.46 -9.75 1.34
N SER A 201 29.32 -8.67 0.57
CA SER A 201 28.68 -8.73 -0.74
C SER A 201 29.48 -9.67 -1.64
N CYS A 202 28.82 -10.71 -2.15
CA CYS A 202 29.44 -11.68 -3.03
C CYS A 202 29.15 -11.27 -4.48
N VAL A 203 30.21 -10.95 -5.22
CA VAL A 203 30.13 -10.38 -6.57
C VAL A 203 29.85 -11.47 -7.63
N ASN A 204 30.25 -12.73 -7.39
CA ASN A 204 30.21 -13.83 -8.37
C ASN A 204 29.58 -15.14 -7.85
N CYS A 205 28.49 -15.07 -7.09
CA CYS A 205 27.91 -16.27 -6.44
C CYS A 205 27.18 -17.20 -7.43
N LYS A 206 26.74 -16.69 -8.60
CA LYS A 206 26.03 -17.49 -9.60
C LYS A 206 26.93 -18.48 -10.37
N ALA A 207 28.25 -18.42 -10.18
CA ALA A 207 29.22 -19.30 -10.83
C ALA A 207 29.53 -20.60 -10.05
N GLN A 208 28.95 -20.78 -8.86
CA GLN A 208 29.09 -22.00 -8.07
C GLN A 208 27.73 -22.70 -7.99
N LYS A 209 27.42 -23.49 -9.01
CA LYS A 209 26.33 -24.47 -8.99
C LYS A 209 26.90 -25.83 -9.38
#